data_AF-K1TN71-F1
#
_entry.id   AF-K1TN71-F1
#
_cell.length_a   1.000
_cell.length_b   1.000
_cell.length_c   1.000
_cell.angle_alpha   90.00
_cell.angle_beta   90.00
_cell.angle_gamma   90.00
#
_symmetry.space_group_name_H-M   'P 1'
#
loop_
_entity.id
_entity.type
_entity.pdbx_description
1 polymer ?
#
loop_
_entity_poly.entity_id
_entity_poly.type
_entity_poly.pdbx_seq_one_letter_code
_entity_poly.pdbx_strand_id
1 'polypeptide(L)'
;MDIDQEDLAEDGYYQLIVWDPAAEEIVGGYRFIVCTSEHPRHLSTEHYFRFSDRFRRKYLPRTIELGRSFVQPSYQARGNSKSIYALDNLWDGLGALIVLNPRIKYLFGKVTMYTTYKAVARNALIWFLRRYFPDRDRLVEGIHPLKLDLDDPYYEELFSGETYMENYLHPDPEDPGVQR
;
A
#
# COMPACT_ATOMS: atom_id res chain seq x y z
N MET A 1 -14.60 17.98 -1.89
CA MET A 1 -13.20 18.02 -1.40
C MET A 1 -13.06 16.88 -0.40
N ASP A 2 -12.06 16.01 -0.57
CA ASP A 2 -11.72 14.95 0.38
C ASP A 2 -10.76 15.52 1.42
N ILE A 3 -11.27 16.44 2.26
CA ILE A 3 -10.58 17.01 3.43
C ILE A 3 -11.52 16.79 4.61
N ASP A 4 -11.01 16.23 5.71
CA ASP A 4 -11.76 15.91 6.92
C ASP A 4 -11.09 16.44 8.19
N GLN A 5 -11.65 16.11 9.36
CA GLN A 5 -11.15 16.61 10.65
C GLN A 5 -9.73 16.12 10.96
N GLU A 6 -9.35 14.94 10.46
CA GLU A 6 -8.03 14.37 10.67
C GLU A 6 -6.97 15.10 9.85
N ASP A 7 -7.34 15.75 8.74
CA ASP A 7 -6.44 16.58 7.93
C ASP A 7 -6.27 18.00 8.53
N LEU A 8 -7.21 18.45 9.35
CA LEU A 8 -7.20 19.79 9.96
C LEU A 8 -6.59 19.79 11.38
N ALA A 9 -6.38 18.62 11.96
CA ALA A 9 -5.75 18.47 13.26
C ALA A 9 -4.25 18.83 13.20
N GLU A 10 -3.75 19.50 14.24
CA GLU A 10 -2.35 19.95 14.31
C GLU A 10 -1.36 18.77 14.29
N ASP A 11 -1.72 17.65 14.93
CA ASP A 11 -1.01 16.37 14.93
C ASP A 11 -1.67 15.32 14.00
N GLY A 12 -2.41 15.79 13.00
CA GLY A 12 -3.15 14.99 12.03
C GLY A 12 -2.35 14.61 10.77
N TYR A 13 -3.07 14.42 9.67
CA TYR A 13 -2.49 14.07 8.37
C TYR A 13 -1.93 15.27 7.62
N TYR A 14 -0.73 15.09 7.08
CA TYR A 14 -0.13 15.95 6.08
C TYR A 14 -0.41 15.41 4.67
N GLN A 15 -0.26 16.28 3.67
CA GLN A 15 -0.44 15.95 2.27
C GLN A 15 0.92 15.97 1.55
N LEU A 16 1.27 14.88 0.88
CA LEU A 16 2.37 14.83 -0.08
C LEU A 16 1.76 14.95 -1.48
N ILE A 17 2.07 16.02 -2.19
CA ILE A 17 1.47 16.34 -3.49
C ILE A 17 2.54 16.43 -4.57
N VAL A 18 2.30 15.78 -5.72
CA VAL A 18 3.04 16.00 -6.95
C VAL A 18 2.30 17.03 -7.79
N TRP A 19 2.98 18.13 -8.08
CA TRP A 19 2.44 19.27 -8.82
C TRP A 19 3.08 19.38 -10.21
N ASP A 20 2.26 19.53 -11.25
CA ASP A 20 2.72 19.88 -12.58
C ASP A 20 2.62 21.40 -12.78
N PRO A 21 3.74 22.14 -12.75
CA PRO A 21 3.70 23.60 -12.87
C PRO A 21 3.36 24.07 -14.28
N ALA A 22 3.53 23.25 -15.32
CA ALA A 22 3.21 23.65 -16.68
C ALA A 22 1.72 23.51 -16.99
N ALA A 23 1.07 22.50 -16.39
CA ALA A 23 -0.37 22.31 -16.51
C ALA A 23 -1.15 23.04 -15.40
N GLU A 24 -0.48 23.48 -14.34
CA GLU A 24 -1.09 23.99 -13.12
C GLU A 24 -2.07 22.98 -12.49
N GLU A 25 -1.66 21.71 -12.45
CA GLU A 25 -2.50 20.61 -11.97
C GLU A 25 -1.79 19.72 -10.94
N ILE A 26 -2.59 19.14 -10.04
CA ILE A 26 -2.13 18.09 -9.13
C ILE A 26 -2.09 16.76 -9.87
N VAL A 27 -0.90 16.20 -10.03
CA VAL A 27 -0.68 14.90 -10.68
C VAL A 27 -1.18 13.75 -9.81
N GLY A 28 -0.90 13.83 -8.51
CA GLY A 28 -1.20 12.78 -7.55
C GLY A 28 -0.69 13.12 -6.16
N GLY A 29 -0.92 12.22 -5.21
CA GLY A 29 -0.46 12.43 -3.86
C GLY A 29 -0.77 11.31 -2.89
N TYR A 30 -0.33 11.51 -1.65
CA TYR A 30 -0.62 10.70 -0.47
C TYR A 30 -1.07 11.58 0.68
N ARG A 31 -1.95 11.05 1.52
CA ARG A 31 -2.03 11.47 2.92
C ARG A 31 -0.97 10.73 3.72
N PHE A 32 -0.32 11.41 4.65
CA PHE A 32 0.60 10.76 5.57
C PHE A 32 0.56 11.33 6.98
N ILE A 33 0.85 10.49 7.97
CA ILE A 33 1.04 10.90 9.36
C ILE A 33 2.32 10.26 9.91
N VAL A 34 3.17 11.08 10.53
CA VAL A 34 4.42 10.63 11.15
C VAL A 34 4.11 10.14 12.56
N CYS A 35 4.14 8.83 12.77
CA CYS A 35 3.84 8.25 14.07
C CYS A 35 5.06 8.36 14.98
N THR A 36 4.96 9.18 16.03
CA THR A 36 6.04 9.40 17.01
C THR A 36 5.75 8.81 18.38
N SER A 37 4.57 8.20 18.56
CA SER A 37 4.10 7.59 19.80
C SER A 37 3.43 6.23 19.55
N GLU A 38 3.18 5.48 20.62
CA GLU A 38 2.54 4.15 20.56
C GLU A 38 1.03 4.22 20.28
N HIS A 39 0.45 5.40 20.48
CA HIS A 39 -0.98 5.69 20.35
C HIS A 39 -1.19 7.08 19.72
N PRO A 40 -0.90 7.26 18.43
CA PRO A 40 -1.22 8.51 17.74
C PRO A 40 -2.75 8.71 17.70
N ARG A 41 -3.22 9.93 17.95
CA ARG A 41 -4.66 10.21 18.13
C ARG A 41 -5.48 10.08 16.86
N HIS A 42 -4.86 10.37 15.72
CA HIS A 42 -5.53 10.55 14.43
C HIS A 42 -5.27 9.41 13.44
N LEU A 43 -4.85 8.24 13.93
CA LEU A 43 -4.38 7.17 13.06
C LEU A 43 -5.54 6.39 12.42
N SER A 44 -5.78 6.60 11.13
CA SER A 44 -6.94 6.04 10.42
C SER A 44 -6.99 4.51 10.43
N THR A 45 -5.84 3.86 10.41
CA THR A 45 -5.75 2.39 10.39
C THR A 45 -6.24 1.72 11.68
N GLU A 46 -6.31 2.45 12.81
CA GLU A 46 -6.87 1.90 14.06
C GLU A 46 -8.36 1.56 13.94
N HIS A 47 -9.09 2.18 13.02
CA HIS A 47 -10.48 1.84 12.76
C HIS A 47 -10.65 0.51 12.00
N TYR A 48 -9.58 0.01 11.38
CA TYR A 48 -9.62 -1.19 10.54
C TYR A 48 -8.87 -2.37 11.17
N PHE A 49 -7.88 -2.09 12.01
CA PHE A 49 -6.97 -3.09 12.54
C PHE A 49 -6.77 -3.01 14.05
N ARG A 50 -6.62 -4.17 14.67
CA ARG A 50 -6.06 -4.33 16.01
C ARG A 50 -4.55 -4.46 15.89
N PHE A 51 -3.83 -3.56 16.53
CA PHE A 51 -2.38 -3.64 16.64
C PHE A 51 -1.98 -4.43 17.87
N SER A 52 -1.05 -5.36 17.68
CA SER A 52 -0.38 -6.00 18.81
C SER A 52 0.41 -4.96 19.61
N ASP A 53 0.56 -5.25 20.90
CA ASP A 53 1.46 -4.54 21.81
C ASP A 53 2.88 -4.38 21.24
N ARG A 54 3.38 -5.41 20.56
CA ARG A 54 4.70 -5.38 19.94
C ARG A 54 4.76 -4.37 18.80
N PHE A 55 3.72 -4.33 17.94
CA PHE A 55 3.61 -3.35 16.87
C PHE A 55 3.58 -1.92 17.42
N ARG A 56 2.71 -1.66 18.40
CA ARG A 56 2.57 -0.36 19.06
C ARG A 56 3.86 0.16 19.68
N ARG A 57 4.59 -0.70 20.41
CA ARG A 57 5.80 -0.28 21.13
C ARG A 57 7.04 -0.19 20.24
N LYS A 58 7.23 -1.15 19.33
CA LYS A 58 8.51 -1.30 18.60
C LYS A 58 8.51 -0.71 17.19
N TYR A 59 7.35 -0.71 16.52
CA TYR A 59 7.27 -0.37 15.10
C TYR A 59 6.60 0.98 14.91
N LEU A 60 5.40 1.16 15.46
CA LEU A 60 4.57 2.33 15.22
C LEU A 60 5.27 3.68 15.48
N PRO A 61 6.07 3.90 16.55
CA PRO A 61 6.75 5.17 16.80
C PRO A 61 7.90 5.49 15.80
N ARG A 62 8.13 4.60 14.84
CA ARG A 62 9.14 4.70 13.77
C ARG A 62 8.50 4.51 12.40
N THR A 63 7.22 4.77 12.29
CA THR A 63 6.42 4.51 11.09
C THR A 63 5.82 5.80 10.55
N ILE A 64 5.79 5.94 9.23
CA ILE A 64 4.87 6.87 8.58
C ILE A 64 3.69 6.04 8.08
N GLU A 65 2.49 6.38 8.51
CA GLU A 65 1.30 5.84 7.87
C GLU A 65 1.01 6.60 6.59
N LEU A 66 0.74 5.87 5.52
CA LEU A 66 0.33 6.35 4.21
C LEU A 66 -1.12 5.94 3.93
N GLY A 67 -1.88 6.86 3.36
CA GLY A 67 -3.27 6.65 2.99
C GLY A 67 -3.69 7.48 1.79
N ARG A 68 -4.90 7.19 1.28
CA ARG A 68 -5.58 7.98 0.23
C ARG A 68 -4.69 8.29 -0.98
N SER A 69 -3.83 7.35 -1.36
CA SER A 69 -2.95 7.50 -2.51
C SER A 69 -3.77 7.65 -3.79
N PHE A 70 -3.42 8.61 -4.64
CA PHE A 70 -4.06 8.77 -5.94
C PHE A 70 -3.09 9.29 -6.98
N VAL A 71 -3.39 8.97 -8.24
CA VAL A 71 -2.90 9.66 -9.43
C VAL A 71 -4.15 10.11 -10.17
N GLN A 72 -4.23 11.35 -10.62
CA GLN A 72 -5.44 11.80 -11.32
C GLN A 72 -5.56 11.16 -12.72
N PRO A 73 -6.78 10.96 -13.27
CA PRO A 73 -6.99 10.16 -14.49
C PRO A 73 -6.17 10.60 -15.72
N SER A 74 -5.97 11.91 -15.92
CA SER A 74 -5.18 12.47 -17.03
C SER A 74 -3.70 12.05 -17.01
N TYR A 75 -3.19 11.63 -15.85
CA TYR A 75 -1.82 11.14 -15.64
C TYR A 75 -1.77 9.62 -15.41
N GLN A 76 -2.89 8.91 -15.59
CA GLN A 76 -2.92 7.44 -15.63
C GLN A 76 -2.91 6.91 -17.08
N ALA A 77 -3.38 7.72 -18.03
CA ALA A 77 -3.51 7.31 -19.42
C ALA A 77 -2.15 7.25 -20.13
N ARG A 78 -1.91 6.17 -20.89
CA ARG A 78 -0.70 5.99 -21.72
C ARG A 78 -0.51 7.08 -22.81
N GLY A 79 -1.54 7.88 -23.08
CA GLY A 79 -1.50 8.98 -24.05
C GLY A 79 -0.86 10.27 -23.52
N ASN A 80 -0.61 10.37 -22.21
CA ASN A 80 0.13 11.49 -21.63
C ASN A 80 1.56 11.01 -21.30
N SER A 81 2.56 11.64 -21.93
CA SER A 81 3.97 11.31 -21.72
C SER A 81 4.44 11.56 -20.28
N LYS A 82 3.70 12.35 -19.49
CA LYS A 82 3.99 12.58 -18.08
C LYS A 82 3.42 11.48 -17.17
N SER A 83 2.52 10.63 -17.67
CA SER A 83 1.93 9.53 -16.88
C SER A 83 2.98 8.54 -16.40
N ILE A 84 4.06 8.32 -17.17
CA ILE A 84 5.15 7.42 -16.75
C ILE A 84 5.93 7.97 -15.55
N TYR A 85 5.98 9.29 -15.37
CA TYR A 85 6.72 9.93 -14.27
C TYR A 85 5.86 10.20 -13.03
N ALA A 86 4.54 10.05 -13.13
CA ALA A 86 3.63 10.33 -12.02
C ALA A 86 3.96 9.46 -10.79
N LEU A 87 4.23 8.17 -11.01
CA LEU A 87 4.60 7.24 -9.94
C LEU A 87 6.03 7.47 -9.46
N ASP A 88 6.97 7.77 -10.36
CA ASP A 88 8.37 8.06 -10.01
C ASP A 88 8.47 9.29 -9.10
N ASN A 89 7.79 10.38 -9.45
CA ASN A 89 7.76 11.60 -8.63
C ASN A 89 7.09 11.37 -7.26
N LEU A 90 6.09 10.48 -7.20
CA LEU A 90 5.49 10.08 -5.94
C LEU A 90 6.49 9.30 -5.07
N TRP A 91 7.27 8.41 -5.67
CA TRP A 91 8.35 7.70 -4.97
C TRP A 91 9.45 8.64 -4.48
N ASP A 92 9.86 9.62 -5.28
CA ASP A 92 10.81 10.65 -4.86
C ASP A 92 10.30 11.42 -3.63
N GLY A 93 9.01 11.77 -3.62
CA GLY A 93 8.36 12.39 -2.48
C GLY A 93 8.39 11.51 -1.22
N LEU A 94 8.10 10.22 -1.34
CA LEU A 94 8.23 9.28 -0.23
C LEU A 94 9.69 9.14 0.26
N GLY A 95 10.65 9.14 -0.66
CA GLY A 95 12.07 9.17 -0.35
C GLY A 95 12.46 10.43 0.44
N ALA A 96 11.98 11.60 0.00
CA ALA A 96 12.20 12.86 0.70
C ALA A 96 11.60 12.83 2.12
N LEU A 97 10.42 12.24 2.32
CA LEU A 97 9.82 12.08 3.65
C LEU A 97 10.72 11.26 4.58
N ILE A 98 11.34 10.19 4.09
CA ILE A 98 12.28 9.37 4.87
C ILE A 98 13.54 10.18 5.24
N VAL A 99 14.08 10.95 4.29
CA VAL A 99 15.25 11.81 4.53
C VAL A 99 14.95 12.89 5.58
N LEU A 100 13.78 13.53 5.51
CA LEU A 100 13.35 14.54 6.48
C LEU A 100 13.03 13.95 7.86
N ASN A 101 12.74 12.65 7.93
CA ASN A 101 12.39 11.96 9.17
C ASN A 101 13.35 10.79 9.43
N PRO A 102 14.63 11.03 9.75
CA PRO A 102 15.67 10.00 9.80
C PRO A 102 15.47 8.91 10.88
N ARG A 103 14.54 9.12 11.82
CA ARG A 103 14.15 8.13 12.84
C ARG A 103 13.15 7.09 12.32
N ILE A 104 12.47 7.39 11.21
CA ILE A 104 11.48 6.53 10.58
C ILE A 104 12.20 5.37 9.89
N LYS A 105 11.61 4.18 10.03
CA LYS A 105 12.13 2.92 9.48
C LYS A 105 11.11 2.18 8.64
N TYR A 106 9.83 2.54 8.77
CA TYR A 106 8.74 1.79 8.16
C TYR A 106 7.74 2.74 7.51
N LEU A 107 7.20 2.29 6.38
CA LEU A 107 5.98 2.82 5.80
C LEU A 107 4.89 1.80 6.07
N PHE A 108 3.74 2.26 6.55
CA PHE A 108 2.59 1.42 6.85
C PHE A 108 1.36 2.02 6.21
N GLY A 109 0.37 1.21 5.86
CA GLY A 109 -0.85 1.72 5.26
C GLY A 109 -1.76 0.58 4.85
N LYS A 110 -3.00 0.94 4.56
CA LYS A 110 -3.99 -0.02 4.04
C LYS A 110 -4.12 0.12 2.53
N VAL A 111 -4.25 -1.02 1.86
CA VAL A 111 -4.63 -1.06 0.45
C VAL A 111 -6.10 -1.41 0.37
N THR A 112 -6.87 -0.61 -0.37
CA THR A 112 -8.28 -0.90 -0.63
C THR A 112 -8.37 -1.76 -1.89
N MET A 113 -8.92 -2.98 -1.76
CA MET A 113 -9.30 -3.81 -2.90
C MET A 113 -10.81 -3.73 -3.08
N TYR A 114 -11.27 -3.12 -4.18
CA TYR A 114 -12.69 -2.95 -4.45
C TYR A 114 -13.36 -4.28 -4.84
N THR A 115 -14.65 -4.43 -4.54
CA THR A 115 -15.44 -5.63 -4.85
C THR A 115 -15.70 -5.83 -6.35
N THR A 116 -15.50 -4.78 -7.15
CA THR A 116 -15.56 -4.83 -8.62
C THR A 116 -14.37 -5.55 -9.26
N TYR A 117 -13.31 -5.82 -8.50
CA TYR A 117 -12.20 -6.66 -8.97
C TYR A 117 -12.68 -8.09 -9.20
N LYS A 118 -12.12 -8.75 -10.22
CA LYS A 118 -12.32 -10.18 -10.43
C LYS A 118 -11.88 -10.93 -9.17
N ALA A 119 -12.82 -11.63 -8.53
CA ALA A 119 -12.59 -12.32 -7.26
C ALA A 119 -11.38 -13.28 -7.32
N VAL A 120 -11.21 -13.99 -8.45
CA VAL A 120 -10.06 -14.88 -8.69
C VAL A 120 -8.74 -14.12 -8.62
N ALA A 121 -8.60 -12.98 -9.31
CA ALA A 121 -7.36 -12.19 -9.30
C ALA A 121 -7.06 -11.62 -7.91
N ARG A 122 -8.08 -11.12 -7.21
CA ARG A 122 -7.94 -10.63 -5.83
C ARG A 122 -7.49 -11.74 -4.89
N ASN A 123 -8.13 -12.91 -4.97
CA ASN A 123 -7.80 -14.04 -4.12
C ASN A 123 -6.42 -14.60 -4.43
N ALA A 124 -6.01 -14.67 -5.71
CA ALA A 124 -4.66 -15.08 -6.11
C ALA A 124 -3.59 -14.16 -5.50
N LEU A 125 -3.78 -12.84 -5.57
CA LEU A 125 -2.88 -11.87 -4.94
C LEU A 125 -2.78 -12.09 -3.43
N ILE A 126 -3.92 -12.26 -2.74
CA ILE A 126 -3.92 -12.45 -1.29
C ILE A 126 -3.31 -13.80 -0.90
N TRP A 127 -3.58 -14.85 -1.65
CA TRP A 127 -2.96 -16.16 -1.47
C TRP A 127 -1.43 -16.06 -1.56
N PHE A 128 -0.92 -15.42 -2.62
CA PHE A 128 0.51 -15.23 -2.83
C PHE A 128 1.17 -14.46 -1.68
N LEU A 129 0.55 -13.34 -1.26
CA LEU A 129 1.05 -12.55 -0.14
C LEU A 129 1.05 -13.34 1.17
N ARG A 130 0.02 -14.16 1.44
CA ARG A 130 -0.04 -15.01 2.63
C ARG A 130 1.02 -16.11 2.60
N ARG A 131 1.29 -16.69 1.42
CA ARG A 131 2.27 -17.78 1.26
C ARG A 131 3.69 -17.29 1.51
N TYR A 132 4.06 -16.15 0.94
CA TYR A 132 5.46 -15.68 0.91
C TYR A 132 5.77 -14.57 1.93
N PHE A 133 4.77 -13.78 2.32
CA PHE A 133 4.92 -12.67 3.27
C PHE A 133 3.94 -12.76 4.45
N PRO A 134 3.87 -13.90 5.18
CA PRO A 134 2.96 -14.04 6.29
C PRO A 134 3.35 -13.13 7.47
N ASP A 135 2.35 -12.59 8.17
CA ASP A 135 2.53 -11.93 9.47
C ASP A 135 2.73 -12.98 10.58
N ARG A 136 3.94 -13.54 10.66
CA ARG A 136 4.30 -14.59 11.64
C ARG A 136 4.22 -14.12 13.09
N ASP A 137 4.44 -12.82 13.31
CA ASP A 137 4.44 -12.20 14.63
C ASP A 137 3.03 -11.73 15.06
N ARG A 138 2.03 -11.81 14.17
CA ARG A 138 0.66 -11.30 14.36
C ARG A 138 0.68 -9.85 14.83
N LEU A 139 1.44 -9.03 14.12
CA LEU A 139 1.62 -7.61 14.42
C LEU A 139 0.34 -6.82 14.22
N VAL A 140 -0.44 -7.15 13.19
CA VAL A 140 -1.64 -6.40 12.78
C VAL A 140 -2.74 -7.37 12.36
N GLU A 141 -3.93 -7.25 12.96
CA GLU A 141 -5.08 -8.09 12.64
C GLU A 141 -6.29 -7.24 12.23
N GLY A 142 -7.03 -7.63 11.20
CA GLY A 142 -8.25 -6.93 10.80
C GLY A 142 -9.35 -7.07 11.86
N ILE A 143 -10.02 -5.97 12.23
CA ILE A 143 -11.15 -6.00 13.17
C ILE A 143 -12.33 -6.82 12.61
N HIS A 144 -12.53 -6.73 11.29
CA HIS A 144 -13.52 -7.49 10.54
C HIS A 144 -12.84 -8.22 9.38
N PRO A 145 -12.18 -9.37 9.62
CA PRO A 145 -11.43 -10.06 8.59
C PRO A 145 -12.37 -10.58 7.50
N LEU A 146 -11.96 -10.39 6.24
CA LEU A 146 -12.70 -10.90 5.10
C LEU A 146 -12.57 -12.43 5.05
N LYS A 147 -13.71 -13.12 4.87
CA LYS A 147 -13.70 -14.54 4.52
C LYS A 147 -13.21 -14.67 3.08
N LEU A 148 -12.05 -15.28 2.91
CA LEU A 148 -11.45 -15.53 1.62
C LEU A 148 -11.43 -17.03 1.41
N ASP A 149 -12.01 -17.48 0.31
CA ASP A 149 -11.98 -18.87 -0.11
C ASP A 149 -10.64 -19.13 -0.80
N LEU A 150 -9.60 -19.29 0.02
CA LEU A 150 -8.21 -19.49 -0.43
C LEU A 150 -7.77 -20.95 -0.35
N ASP A 151 -8.64 -21.83 0.15
CA ASP A 151 -8.38 -23.27 0.28
C ASP A 151 -8.67 -24.02 -1.04
N ASP A 152 -9.05 -23.29 -2.09
CA ASP A 152 -9.23 -23.81 -3.45
C ASP A 152 -7.87 -24.29 -4.01
N PRO A 153 -7.74 -25.59 -4.39
CA PRO A 153 -6.52 -26.13 -4.99
C PRO A 153 -6.04 -25.35 -6.22
N TYR A 154 -6.94 -24.63 -6.89
CA TYR A 154 -6.61 -23.75 -8.02
C TYR A 154 -5.42 -22.82 -7.74
N TYR A 155 -5.32 -22.24 -6.54
CA TYR A 155 -4.22 -21.30 -6.24
C TYR A 155 -2.88 -22.01 -6.03
N GLU A 156 -2.87 -23.26 -5.55
CA GLU A 156 -1.65 -24.07 -5.46
C GLU A 156 -1.16 -24.48 -6.86
N GLU A 157 -2.08 -24.80 -7.76
CA GLU A 157 -1.76 -25.13 -9.16
C GLU A 157 -1.27 -23.91 -9.95
N LEU A 158 -1.90 -22.75 -9.74
CA LEU A 158 -1.50 -21.49 -10.36
C LEU A 158 -0.07 -21.10 -9.94
N PHE A 159 0.24 -21.17 -8.64
CA PHE A 159 1.56 -20.84 -8.11
C PHE A 159 2.39 -22.10 -7.82
N SER A 160 2.67 -22.88 -8.86
CA SER A 160 3.34 -24.19 -8.78
C SER A 160 4.87 -24.17 -8.70
N GLY A 161 5.50 -22.99 -8.82
CA GLY A 161 6.94 -22.82 -8.64
C GLY A 161 7.42 -23.23 -7.24
N GLU A 162 8.62 -23.79 -7.15
CA GLU A 162 9.22 -24.24 -5.89
C GLU A 162 9.67 -23.04 -5.03
N THR A 163 10.00 -21.92 -5.68
CA THR A 163 10.53 -20.73 -5.03
C THR A 163 9.62 -19.50 -5.20
N TYR A 164 9.82 -18.51 -4.32
CA TYR A 164 9.19 -17.19 -4.47
C TYR A 164 9.47 -16.57 -5.85
N MET A 165 10.70 -16.68 -6.35
CA MET A 165 11.11 -16.03 -7.60
C MET A 165 10.44 -16.65 -8.81
N GLU A 166 10.29 -17.98 -8.83
CA GLU A 166 9.59 -18.68 -9.91
C GLU A 166 8.12 -18.27 -9.96
N ASN A 167 7.43 -18.31 -8.82
CA ASN A 167 6.02 -17.89 -8.73
C ASN A 167 5.80 -16.39 -8.93
N TYR A 168 6.83 -15.56 -8.72
CA TYR A 168 6.76 -14.13 -9.00
C TYR A 168 6.87 -13.82 -10.50
N LEU A 169 7.77 -14.52 -11.22
CA LEU A 169 8.04 -14.26 -12.64
C LEU A 169 7.09 -15.02 -13.58
N HIS A 170 6.63 -16.20 -13.17
CA HIS A 170 5.80 -17.09 -13.97
C HIS A 170 4.64 -17.63 -13.12
N PRO A 171 3.62 -16.80 -12.84
CA PRO A 171 2.46 -17.23 -12.07
C PRO A 171 1.49 -18.10 -12.88
N ASP A 172 1.77 -18.38 -14.16
CA ASP A 172 0.96 -19.26 -15.01
C ASP A 172 1.90 -20.22 -15.75
N PRO A 173 1.77 -21.55 -15.55
CA PRO A 173 2.57 -22.55 -16.27
C PRO A 173 2.29 -22.58 -17.78
N GLU A 174 1.19 -21.99 -18.25
CA GLU A 174 0.83 -21.89 -19.68
C GLU A 174 1.19 -20.54 -20.33
N ASP A 175 1.74 -19.56 -19.60
CA ASP A 175 2.24 -18.32 -20.19
C ASP A 175 3.74 -18.46 -20.52
N PRO A 176 4.12 -18.73 -21.80
CA PRO A 176 5.51 -18.79 -22.21
C PRO A 176 6.07 -17.38 -22.16
N GLY A 177 6.52 -16.97 -20.97
CA GLY A 177 7.01 -15.63 -20.71
C GLY A 177 7.94 -15.15 -21.83
N VAL A 178 7.76 -13.88 -22.21
CA VAL A 178 8.59 -13.17 -23.18
C VAL A 178 10.07 -13.44 -22.87
N GLN A 179 10.70 -14.28 -23.70
CA GLN A 179 12.15 -14.42 -23.73
C GLN A 179 12.74 -13.04 -23.99
N ARG A 180 13.60 -12.57 -23.09
CA ARG A 180 14.47 -11.41 -23.37
C ARG A 180 15.52 -11.80 -24.40
#